data_AF-A0A124FIR4-F1
#
_entry.id   AF-A0A124FIR4-F1
#
_cell.length_a   1.000
_cell.length_b   1.000
_cell.length_c   1.000
_cell.angle_alpha   90.00
_cell.angle_beta   90.00
_cell.angle_gamma   90.00
#
_symmetry.space_group_name_H-M   'P 1'
#
loop_
_entity.id
_entity.type
_entity.pdbx_description
1 polymer ?
#
loop_
_entity_poly.entity_id
_entity_poly.type
_entity_poly.pdbx_seq_one_letter_code
_entity_poly.pdbx_strand_id
1 'polypeptide(L)'
;MVYYLIQEKKGEAKVIEPYVYGDYIAIKALENGVTVIGLTRGKDTKLHHTEKLDRGEVIVAQFTEHTAAIKVRGKAVVYTKFGSIETSD
;
A
#
# COMPACT_ATOMS: atom_id res chain seq x y z
N MET A 1 11.89 8.61 7.28
CA MET A 1 13.24 8.15 7.62
C MET A 1 13.82 7.52 6.38
N VAL A 2 14.97 8.01 5.91
CA VAL A 2 15.63 7.55 4.69
C VAL A 2 16.74 6.59 5.11
N TYR A 3 16.73 5.37 4.59
CA TYR A 3 17.82 4.41 4.78
C TYR A 3 18.65 4.32 3.52
N TYR A 4 19.96 4.47 3.67
CA TYR A 4 20.93 4.15 2.63
C TYR A 4 21.40 2.72 2.85
N LEU A 5 21.22 1.86 1.85
CA LEU A 5 21.78 0.51 1.83
C LEU A 5 23.09 0.57 1.05
N ILE A 6 24.19 0.05 1.61
CA ILE A 6 25.46 -0.12 0.89
C ILE A 6 25.50 -1.56 0.41
N GLN A 7 25.54 -1.78 -0.91
CA GLN A 7 25.83 -3.09 -1.49
C GLN A 7 27.28 -3.10 -1.95
N GLU A 8 28.14 -3.87 -1.29
CA GLU A 8 29.52 -4.08 -1.72
C GLU A 8 29.54 -5.08 -2.89
N LYS A 9 29.57 -4.59 -4.12
CA LYS A 9 30.14 -5.35 -5.23
C LYS A 9 31.60 -4.95 -5.35
N LYS A 10 32.51 -5.94 -5.29
CA LYS A 10 33.98 -5.82 -5.43
C LYS A 10 34.45 -4.46 -5.96
N GLY A 11 34.78 -3.55 -5.03
CA GLY A 11 35.48 -2.30 -5.34
C GLY A 11 34.64 -1.07 -5.70
N GLU A 12 33.30 -1.16 -5.80
CA GLU A 12 32.46 0.00 -6.09
C GLU A 12 31.33 0.15 -5.06
N ALA A 13 31.42 1.16 -4.21
CA ALA A 13 30.30 1.58 -3.37
C ALA A 13 29.28 2.33 -4.24
N LYS A 14 28.23 1.64 -4.67
CA LYS A 14 27.10 2.29 -5.36
C LYS A 14 26.15 2.83 -4.30
N VAL A 15 25.97 4.16 -4.27
CA VAL A 15 24.86 4.75 -3.52
C VAL A 15 23.58 4.33 -4.22
N ILE A 16 22.86 3.40 -3.62
CA ILE A 16 21.53 3.02 -4.05
C ILE A 16 20.61 4.16 -3.59
N GLU A 17 19.79 4.67 -4.50
CA GLU A 17 18.86 5.74 -4.15
C GLU A 17 18.05 5.36 -2.89
N PRO A 18 17.77 6.34 -2.02
CA PRO A 18 17.11 6.09 -0.75
C PRO A 18 15.78 5.36 -0.97
N TYR A 19 15.61 4.20 -0.36
CA TYR A 19 14.33 3.49 -0.41
C TYR A 19 13.30 4.33 0.34
N VAL A 20 12.40 4.98 -0.40
CA VAL A 20 11.31 5.74 0.20
C VAL A 20 10.30 4.74 0.76
N TYR A 21 10.46 4.40 2.03
CA TYR A 21 9.41 3.74 2.80
C TYR A 21 8.23 4.72 2.91
N GLY A 22 7.25 4.56 2.03
CA GLY A 22 5.97 5.24 2.14
C GLY A 22 5.19 4.69 3.34
N ASP A 23 4.26 5.49 3.86
CA ASP A 23 3.28 4.99 4.82
C ASP A 23 2.54 3.77 4.24
N TYR A 24 2.02 2.92 5.12
CA TYR A 24 1.21 1.77 4.74
C TYR A 24 -0.12 1.77 5.48
N ILE A 25 -1.07 1.01 4.93
CA ILE A 25 -2.33 0.69 5.60
C ILE A 25 -2.48 -0.83 5.65
N ALA A 26 -3.09 -1.35 6.71
CA ALA A 26 -3.51 -2.75 6.78
C ALA A 26 -5.03 -2.83 6.64
N ILE A 27 -5.53 -3.77 5.85
CA ILE A 27 -6.95 -3.93 5.57
C ILE A 27 -7.30 -5.39 5.85
N LYS A 28 -8.34 -5.61 6.66
CA LYS A 28 -8.91 -6.95 6.90
C LYS A 28 -10.34 -6.99 6.38
N ALA A 29 -10.63 -7.95 5.50
CA ALA A 29 -11.95 -8.15 4.95
C ALA A 29 -12.89 -8.78 5.99
N LEU A 30 -14.06 -8.17 6.19
CA LEU A 30 -15.11 -8.67 7.10
C LEU A 30 -16.22 -9.41 6.33
N GLU A 31 -16.12 -9.46 5.00
CA GLU A 31 -16.98 -10.21 4.08
C GLU A 31 -16.21 -10.70 2.86
N ASN A 32 -16.84 -11.54 2.04
CA ASN A 32 -16.23 -12.02 0.80
C ASN A 32 -16.35 -10.96 -0.31
N GLY A 33 -15.30 -10.81 -1.11
CA GLY A 33 -15.30 -9.88 -2.24
C GLY A 33 -15.06 -8.42 -1.90
N VAL A 34 -14.45 -8.11 -0.76
CA VAL A 34 -13.88 -6.78 -0.49
C VAL A 34 -12.87 -6.47 -1.59
N THR A 35 -12.89 -5.25 -2.12
CA THR A 35 -11.92 -4.83 -3.15
C THR A 35 -11.04 -3.70 -2.65
N VAL A 36 -9.73 -3.85 -2.84
CA VAL A 36 -8.70 -2.87 -2.51
C VAL A 36 -8.10 -2.37 -3.82
N ILE A 37 -8.29 -1.08 -4.10
CA ILE A 37 -8.01 -0.50 -5.42
C ILE A 37 -6.89 0.55 -5.29
N GLY A 38 -5.79 0.32 -5.99
CA GLY A 38 -4.70 1.28 -6.12
C GLY A 38 -5.03 2.38 -7.13
N LEU A 39 -4.79 3.64 -6.75
CA LEU A 39 -4.95 4.81 -7.60
C LEU A 39 -3.60 5.42 -7.96
N THR A 40 -3.43 5.76 -9.23
CA THR A 40 -2.16 6.24 -9.78
C THR A 40 -1.70 7.54 -9.13
N ARG A 41 -0.39 7.63 -8.87
CA ARG A 41 0.28 8.90 -8.59
C ARG A 41 0.53 9.67 -9.88
N GLY A 42 0.27 10.98 -9.89
CA GLY A 42 0.60 11.87 -11.01
C GLY A 42 -0.55 12.79 -11.39
N LYS A 43 -0.51 13.28 -12.64
CA LYS A 43 -1.48 14.24 -13.20
C LYS A 43 -2.90 13.67 -13.29
N ASP A 44 -3.00 12.37 -13.61
CA ASP A 44 -4.28 11.66 -13.72
C ASP A 44 -4.48 10.74 -12.51
N THR A 45 -5.72 10.67 -12.02
CA THR A 45 -6.13 9.68 -11.00
C THR A 45 -6.88 8.54 -11.69
N LYS A 46 -6.23 7.39 -11.86
CA LYS A 46 -6.80 6.20 -12.52
C LYS A 46 -6.65 4.97 -11.62
N LEU A 47 -7.58 4.03 -11.72
CA LEU A 47 -7.47 2.70 -11.12
C LEU A 47 -6.39 1.93 -11.90
N HIS A 48 -5.40 1.36 -11.22
CA HIS A 48 -4.33 0.60 -11.90
C HIS A 48 -4.09 -0.80 -11.35
N HIS A 49 -4.58 -1.11 -10.14
CA HIS A 49 -4.61 -2.46 -9.58
C HIS A 49 -5.87 -2.63 -8.74
N THR A 50 -6.46 -3.82 -8.78
CA THR A 50 -7.56 -4.21 -7.89
C THR A 50 -7.19 -5.54 -7.26
N GLU A 51 -7.06 -5.56 -5.95
CA GLU A 51 -6.96 -6.78 -5.17
C GLU A 51 -8.35 -7.14 -4.64
N LYS A 52 -8.73 -8.42 -4.72
CA LYS A 52 -9.98 -8.92 -4.15
C LYS A 52 -9.63 -9.76 -2.92
N LEU A 53 -10.29 -9.47 -1.81
CA LEU A 53 -10.13 -10.17 -0.56
C LEU A 53 -11.42 -10.90 -0.18
N ASP A 54 -11.29 -12.15 0.22
CA ASP A 54 -12.35 -12.91 0.87
C ASP A 54 -12.34 -12.74 2.40
N ARG A 55 -13.43 -13.12 3.07
CA ARG A 55 -13.63 -12.89 4.50
C ARG A 55 -12.46 -13.46 5.30
N GLY A 56 -11.86 -12.60 6.13
CA GLY A 56 -10.75 -12.96 6.99
C GLY A 56 -9.37 -12.75 6.36
N GLU A 57 -9.29 -12.52 5.04
CA GLU A 57 -8.04 -12.17 4.40
C GLU A 57 -7.57 -10.76 4.80
N VAL A 58 -6.25 -10.59 4.77
CA VAL A 58 -5.58 -9.37 5.18
C VAL A 58 -4.58 -8.97 4.12
N ILE A 59 -4.55 -7.69 3.77
CA ILE A 59 -3.47 -7.08 2.99
C ILE A 59 -2.82 -5.94 3.77
N VAL A 60 -1.50 -5.82 3.67
CA VAL A 60 -0.75 -4.63 4.08
C VAL A 60 -0.23 -3.96 2.82
N ALA A 61 -0.76 -2.77 2.51
CA ALA A 61 -0.50 -2.07 1.27
C ALA A 61 0.27 -0.77 1.55
N GLN A 62 1.45 -0.65 0.94
CA GLN A 62 2.29 0.55 1.03
C GLN A 62 1.87 1.59 -0.02
N PHE A 63 1.94 2.87 0.31
CA PHE A 63 1.97 3.93 -0.70
C PHE A 63 3.33 3.91 -1.42
N THR A 64 3.30 3.91 -2.75
CA THR A 64 4.49 3.73 -3.59
C THR A 64 4.67 4.90 -4.55
N GLU A 65 5.70 4.81 -5.39
CA GLU A 65 5.85 5.69 -6.55
C GLU A 65 4.62 5.64 -7.46
N HIS A 66 4.01 4.48 -7.66
CA HIS A 66 2.86 4.31 -8.54
C HIS A 66 1.51 4.50 -7.84
N THR A 67 1.41 4.18 -6.54
CA THR A 67 0.16 4.24 -5.78
C THR A 67 0.13 5.46 -4.87
N ALA A 68 -0.68 6.47 -5.21
CA ALA A 68 -0.87 7.67 -4.40
C ALA A 68 -2.05 7.58 -3.44
N ALA A 69 -3.06 6.78 -3.78
CA ALA A 69 -4.25 6.60 -2.96
C ALA A 69 -4.73 5.15 -3.05
N ILE A 70 -5.43 4.70 -2.02
CA ILE A 70 -6.03 3.36 -1.96
C ILE A 70 -7.50 3.52 -1.62
N LYS A 71 -8.36 2.92 -2.44
CA LYS A 71 -9.81 2.86 -2.22
C LYS A 71 -10.21 1.46 -1.79
N VAL A 72 -10.95 1.35 -0.69
CA VAL A 72 -11.52 0.07 -0.21
C VAL A 72 -13.03 0.09 -0.45
N ARG A 73 -13.59 -1.00 -0.98
CA ARG A 73 -15.04 -1.21 -1.13
C ARG A 73 -15.44 -2.56 -0.53
N GLY A 74 -16.63 -2.60 0.06
CA GLY A 74 -17.12 -3.73 0.85
C GLY A 74 -16.79 -3.58 2.34
N LYS A 75 -17.36 -4.46 3.16
CA LYS A 75 -17.22 -4.43 4.61
C LYS A 75 -15.83 -4.86 5.06
N ALA A 76 -15.07 -3.94 5.63
CA ALA A 76 -13.69 -4.15 6.05
C ALA A 76 -13.33 -3.27 7.26
N VAL A 77 -12.22 -3.61 7.92
CA VAL A 77 -11.54 -2.70 8.85
C VAL A 77 -10.19 -2.30 8.26
N VAL A 78 -9.92 -1.00 8.25
CA VAL A 78 -8.69 -0.40 7.73
C VAL A 78 -7.92 0.20 8.89
N TYR A 79 -6.66 -0.20 9.05
CA TYR A 79 -5.74 0.32 10.04
C TYR A 79 -4.74 1.25 9.37
N THR A 80 -4.61 2.45 9.92
CA THR A 80 -3.63 3.45 9.50
C THR A 80 -2.86 3.96 10.71
N LYS A 81 -1.85 4.80 10.50
CA LYS A 81 -1.16 5.50 11.60
C LYS A 81 -2.08 6.40 12.44
N PHE A 82 -3.27 6.72 11.95
CA PHE A 82 -4.26 7.55 12.64
C PHE A 82 -5.32 6.74 13.39
N GLY A 83 -5.22 5.41 13.38
CA GLY A 83 -6.19 4.50 14.01
C GLY A 83 -6.95 3.64 13.00
N SER A 84 -8.00 2.99 13.48
CA SER A 84 -8.86 2.10 12.69
C SER A 84 -10.10 2.81 12.15
N ILE A 85 -10.47 2.48 10.93
CA ILE A 85 -11.68 2.94 10.25
C ILE A 85 -12.42 1.70 9.75
N GLU A 86 -13.71 1.60 10.05
CA GLU A 86 -14.56 0.56 9.48
C GLU A 86 -15.28 1.08 8.24
N THR A 87 -15.30 0.28 7.19
CA THR A 87 -16.13 0.53 6.01
C THR A 87 -17.43 -0.25 6.15
N SER A 88 -18.55 0.42 5.89
CA SER A 88 -19.86 -0.18 5.68
C SER A 88 -20.23 -0.09 4.20
N ASP A 89 -21.24 -0.87 3.79
CA ASP A 89 -21.82 -0.83 2.43
C ASP A 89 -22.19 0.58 1.97
#